data_AF-A0A1J5EDI4-F1
#
_entry.id   AF-A0A1J5EDI4-F1
#
_cell.length_a   1.000
_cell.length_b   1.000
_cell.length_c   1.000
_cell.angle_alpha   90.00
_cell.angle_beta   90.00
_cell.angle_gamma   90.00
#
_symmetry.space_group_name_H-M   'P 1'
#
loop_
_entity.id
_entity.type
_entity.pdbx_description
1 polymer ?
#
loop_
_entity_poly.entity_id
_entity_poly.type
_entity_poly.pdbx_seq_one_letter_code
_entity_poly.pdbx_strand_id
1 'polypeptide(L)'
;MLSESGTAVGLASLPCRMARVWLRIRPNRIHFLKFILEGYDGLGLLSTVDAKQGVMVVYCPTAALSELFALLTDLAPGLTFTSSPEKLAEPPPG
;
A
#
# COMPACT_ATOMS: atom_id res chain seq x y z
N MET A 1 -46.52 6.18 -22.80
CA MET A 1 -45.41 5.35 -23.28
C MET A 1 -44.12 5.89 -22.68
N LEU A 2 -43.81 5.45 -21.47
CA LEU A 2 -42.53 5.71 -20.81
C LEU A 2 -41.54 4.70 -21.39
N SER A 3 -40.46 5.16 -22.01
CA SER A 3 -39.27 4.32 -22.25
C SER A 3 -38.08 5.04 -21.66
N GLU A 4 -37.73 4.57 -20.47
CA GLU A 4 -36.49 4.84 -19.76
C GLU A 4 -35.35 4.23 -20.57
N SER A 5 -34.47 5.06 -21.14
CA SER A 5 -33.20 4.59 -21.69
C SER A 5 -32.21 4.46 -20.54
N GLY A 6 -32.27 3.31 -19.86
CA GLY A 6 -31.28 2.90 -18.87
C GLY A 6 -29.94 2.63 -19.55
N THR A 7 -28.95 3.49 -19.29
CA THR A 7 -27.55 3.25 -19.66
C THR A 7 -27.05 2.05 -18.84
N ALA A 8 -27.03 0.88 -19.47
CA ALA A 8 -26.30 -0.27 -18.95
C ALA A 8 -24.80 0.06 -19.00
N VAL A 9 -24.25 0.57 -17.88
CA VAL A 9 -22.80 0.58 -17.66
C VAL A 9 -22.41 -0.87 -17.48
N GLY A 10 -21.89 -1.49 -18.54
CA GLY A 10 -21.35 -2.84 -18.46
C GLY A 10 -20.31 -2.91 -17.33
N LEU A 11 -20.42 -3.92 -16.47
CA LEU A 11 -19.41 -4.29 -15.46
C LEU A 11 -18.10 -4.80 -16.11
N ALA A 12 -17.69 -4.21 -17.23
CA ALA A 12 -16.38 -4.42 -17.80
C ALA A 12 -15.37 -3.73 -16.86
N SER A 13 -14.82 -4.51 -15.92
CA SER A 13 -13.51 -4.35 -15.29
C SER A 13 -12.96 -2.92 -15.39
N LEU A 14 -13.38 -2.03 -14.48
CA LEU A 14 -12.70 -0.75 -14.31
C LEU A 14 -11.20 -1.02 -14.21
N PRO A 15 -10.34 -0.23 -14.89
CA PRO A 15 -8.90 -0.47 -14.84
C PRO A 15 -8.45 -0.50 -13.38
N CYS A 16 -7.89 -1.63 -12.96
CA CYS A 16 -7.38 -1.79 -11.61
C CYS A 16 -6.18 -0.85 -11.44
N ARG A 17 -6.43 0.37 -10.96
CA ARG A 17 -5.39 1.37 -10.74
C ARG A 17 -4.53 0.91 -9.57
N MET A 18 -3.24 0.75 -9.83
CA MET A 18 -2.25 0.40 -8.82
C MET A 18 -1.62 1.67 -8.24
N ALA A 19 -1.51 1.71 -6.92
CA ALA A 19 -0.79 2.74 -6.18
C ALA A 19 0.56 2.19 -5.67
N ARG A 20 1.52 3.10 -5.52
CA ARG A 20 2.81 2.83 -4.87
C ARG A 20 2.84 3.57 -3.54
N VAL A 21 3.01 2.81 -2.47
CA VAL A 21 3.15 3.35 -1.11
C VAL A 21 4.55 3.04 -0.63
N TRP A 22 5.36 4.08 -0.44
CA TRP A 22 6.72 3.96 0.07
C TRP A 22 6.70 3.97 1.58
N LEU A 23 7.43 3.05 2.18
CA LEU A 23 7.49 2.85 3.62
C LEU A 23 8.92 2.99 4.11
N ARG A 24 9.10 3.57 5.29
CA ARG A 24 10.30 3.37 6.11
C ARG A 24 9.96 2.68 7.41
N ILE A 25 10.72 1.63 7.69
CA ILE A 25 10.62 0.83 8.92
C ILE A 25 12.03 0.56 9.47
N ARG A 26 12.16 0.17 10.74
CA ARG A 26 13.43 -0.33 11.26
C ARG A 26 13.86 -1.60 10.48
N PRO A 27 15.13 -1.73 10.04
CA PRO A 27 15.60 -2.88 9.26
C PRO A 27 15.25 -4.25 9.85
N ASN A 28 15.34 -4.40 11.18
CA ASN A 28 15.02 -5.64 11.89
C ASN A 28 13.52 -6.02 11.87
N ARG A 29 12.64 -5.13 11.40
CA ARG A 29 11.19 -5.35 11.27
C ARG A 29 10.75 -5.59 9.83
N ILE A 30 11.65 -5.52 8.85
CA ILE A 30 11.34 -5.76 7.43
C ILE A 30 10.66 -7.12 7.22
N HIS A 31 11.27 -8.20 7.73
CA HIS A 31 10.73 -9.55 7.58
C HIS A 31 9.38 -9.73 8.28
N PHE A 32 9.20 -9.07 9.43
CA PHE A 32 7.94 -9.07 10.15
C PHE A 32 6.81 -8.43 9.33
N LEU A 33 7.05 -7.22 8.80
CA LEU A 33 6.05 -6.54 7.97
C LEU A 33 5.75 -7.32 6.69
N LYS A 34 6.78 -7.87 6.04
CA LYS A 34 6.63 -8.69 4.83
C LYS A 34 5.74 -9.91 5.10
N PHE A 35 6.02 -10.64 6.18
CA PHE A 35 5.27 -11.82 6.56
C PHE A 35 3.78 -11.50 6.80
N ILE A 36 3.49 -10.42 7.52
CA ILE A 36 2.09 -10.03 7.76
C ILE A 36 1.41 -9.65 6.46
N LEU A 37 2.01 -8.79 5.63
CA LEU A 37 1.36 -8.30 4.42
C LEU A 37 1.12 -9.41 3.39
N GLU A 38 2.04 -10.37 3.25
CA GLU A 38 1.86 -11.56 2.39
C GLU A 38 0.77 -12.52 2.90
N GLY A 39 0.42 -12.45 4.20
CA GLY A 39 -0.69 -13.20 4.78
C GLY A 39 -2.07 -12.58 4.50
N TYR A 40 -2.15 -11.33 4.05
CA TYR A 40 -3.41 -10.70 3.63
C TYR A 40 -3.68 -11.03 2.16
N ASP A 41 -4.87 -11.58 1.88
CA ASP A 41 -5.26 -12.03 0.55
C ASP A 41 -5.35 -10.86 -0.44
N GLY A 42 -4.29 -10.68 -1.24
CA GLY A 42 -4.27 -9.71 -2.33
C GLY A 42 -4.18 -8.24 -1.91
N LEU A 43 -3.90 -7.93 -0.65
CA LEU A 43 -3.83 -6.54 -0.16
C LEU A 43 -2.73 -5.73 -0.85
N GLY A 44 -1.60 -6.36 -1.16
CA GLY A 44 -0.56 -5.75 -1.99
C GLY A 44 0.70 -6.58 -2.09
N LEU A 45 1.60 -6.14 -2.97
CA LEU A 45 2.94 -6.71 -3.11
C LEU A 45 3.95 -5.80 -2.42
N LEU A 46 4.71 -6.31 -1.46
CA LEU A 46 5.78 -5.58 -0.78
C LEU A 46 7.14 -5.92 -1.40
N SER A 47 7.87 -4.88 -1.83
CA SER A 47 9.24 -5.00 -2.32
C SER A 47 10.19 -4.19 -1.43
N THR A 48 11.36 -4.78 -1.12
CA THR A 48 12.41 -4.10 -0.36
C THR A 48 13.32 -3.35 -1.32
N VAL A 49 13.49 -2.04 -1.10
CA VAL A 49 14.31 -1.17 -1.94
C VAL A 49 15.70 -1.00 -1.34
N ASP A 50 15.78 -0.73 -0.03
CA ASP A 50 17.04 -0.72 0.72
C ASP A 50 16.81 -1.36 2.09
N ALA A 51 17.35 -2.57 2.29
CA ALA A 51 17.20 -3.29 3.54
C ALA A 51 18.00 -2.68 4.69
N LYS A 52 19.12 -2.00 4.42
CA LYS A 52 19.95 -1.37 5.45
C LYS A 52 19.30 -0.11 5.99
N GLN A 53 18.61 0.64 5.13
CA GLN A 53 17.87 1.85 5.51
C GLN A 53 16.40 1.59 5.85
N GLY A 54 15.92 0.36 5.64
CA GLY A 54 14.53 -0.01 5.90
C GLY A 54 13.53 0.63 4.95
N VAL A 55 13.94 0.88 3.70
CA VAL A 55 13.11 1.48 2.66
C VAL A 55 12.43 0.40 1.84
N MET A 56 11.12 0.51 1.72
CA MET A 56 10.28 -0.48 1.04
C MET A 56 9.21 0.21 0.18
N VAL A 57 8.61 -0.54 -0.73
CA VAL A 57 7.47 -0.08 -1.53
C VAL A 57 6.39 -1.16 -1.55
N VAL A 58 5.14 -0.75 -1.32
CA VAL A 58 3.95 -1.57 -1.49
C VAL A 58 3.27 -1.18 -2.79
N TYR A 59 2.98 -2.17 -3.62
CA TYR A 59 2.10 -2.05 -4.78
C TYR A 59 0.73 -2.56 -4.39
N CYS A 60 -0.26 -1.68 -4.35
CA CYS A 60 -1.60 -1.97 -3.83
C CYS A 60 -2.65 -1.46 -4.81
N PRO A 61 -3.75 -2.20 -5.05
CA PRO A 61 -4.91 -1.64 -5.73
C PRO A 61 -5.39 -0.38 -5.01
N THR A 62 -5.70 0.68 -5.75
CA THR A 62 -6.20 1.95 -5.18
C THR A 62 -7.45 1.75 -4.31
N ALA A 63 -8.29 0.77 -4.66
CA ALA A 63 -9.47 0.39 -3.88
C ALA A 63 -9.15 -0.19 -2.49
N ALA A 64 -7.94 -0.73 -2.29
CA ALA A 64 -7.50 -1.37 -1.04
C ALA A 64 -6.58 -0.47 -0.18
N LEU A 65 -6.37 0.79 -0.58
CA LEU A 65 -5.49 1.71 0.15
C LEU A 65 -5.97 1.97 1.59
N SER A 66 -7.27 2.07 1.82
CA SER A 66 -7.82 2.27 3.16
C SER A 66 -7.50 1.11 4.09
N GLU A 67 -7.64 -0.12 3.60
CA GLU A 67 -7.31 -1.34 4.34
C GLU A 67 -5.81 -1.45 4.61
N LEU A 68 -4.98 -1.14 3.61
CA LEU A 68 -3.53 -1.09 3.77
C LEU A 68 -3.13 -0.08 4.86
N PHE A 69 -3.66 1.13 4.85
CA PHE A 69 -3.31 2.14 5.84
C PHE A 69 -3.81 1.80 7.25
N ALA A 70 -5.00 1.18 7.37
CA ALA A 70 -5.49 0.68 8.66
C ALA A 70 -4.53 -0.38 9.21
N LEU A 71 -4.16 -1.37 8.40
CA LEU A 71 -3.20 -2.42 8.78
C LEU A 71 -1.84 -1.84 9.22
N LEU A 72 -1.28 -0.92 8.42
CA LEU A 72 0.02 -0.32 8.71
C LEU A 72 0.00 0.51 10.00
N THR A 73 -1.12 1.20 10.28
CA THR A 73 -1.31 1.99 11.50
C THR A 73 -1.32 1.10 12.74
N ASP A 74 -1.98 -0.06 12.68
CA ASP A 74 -2.09 -1.00 13.80
C ASP A 74 -0.79 -1.77 14.07
N LEU A 75 -0.06 -2.17 13.02
CA LEU A 75 1.15 -3.00 13.17
C LEU A 75 2.39 -2.25 13.64
N ALA A 76 2.49 -0.97 13.30
CA ALA A 76 3.73 -0.22 13.46
C ALA A 76 3.44 1.24 13.83
N PRO A 77 3.06 1.52 15.10
CA PRO A 77 3.09 2.87 15.62
C PRO A 77 4.53 3.43 15.46
N GLY A 78 4.69 4.40 14.56
CA GLY A 78 5.99 4.96 14.16
C GLY A 78 6.48 4.62 12.75
N LEU A 79 5.70 3.90 11.95
CA LEU A 79 5.97 3.72 10.52
C LEU A 79 5.79 5.05 9.77
N THR A 80 6.73 5.40 8.89
CA THR A 80 6.55 6.53 7.96
C THR A 80 6.16 5.99 6.59
N PHE A 81 5.08 6.53 6.01
CA PHE A 81 4.66 6.18 4.67
C PHE A 81 4.33 7.40 3.81
N THR A 82 4.58 7.30 2.50
CA THR A 82 4.44 8.39 1.55
C THR A 82 4.16 7.84 0.14
N SER A 83 3.53 8.65 -0.72
CA SER A 83 3.34 8.32 -2.14
C SER A 83 4.61 8.50 -2.98
N SER A 84 5.67 9.13 -2.44
CA SER A 84 6.92 9.43 -3.14
C SER A 84 8.15 9.08 -2.30
N PRO A 85 9.21 8.48 -2.88
CA PRO A 85 10.40 8.07 -2.14
C PRO A 85 11.23 9.25 -1.63
N GLU A 86 11.16 10.41 -2.29
CA GLU A 86 11.96 11.60 -1.94
C GLU A 86 11.62 12.13 -0.54
N LYS A 87 10.38 11.94 -0.10
CA LYS A 87 9.92 12.34 1.24
C LYS A 87 10.40 11.40 2.34
N LEU A 88 11.09 10.32 1.97
CA LEU A 88 11.67 9.34 2.87
C LEU A 88 13.17 9.64 3.14
N ALA A 89 13.71 10.79 2.77
CA ALA A 89 15.14 11.09 2.90
C ALA A 89 15.64 11.37 4.34
N GLU A 90 14.75 11.70 5.29
CA GLU A 90 15.16 12.16 6.64
C GLU A 90 15.23 11.00 7.65
N PRO A 91 16.41 10.55 8.14
CA PRO A 91 16.50 9.42 9.07
C PRO A 91 15.56 9.60 10.27
N PRO A 92 14.85 8.55 10.72
CA PRO A 92 13.97 8.67 11.87
C PRO A 92 14.78 9.14 13.09
N PRO A 93 14.23 10.03 13.95
CA PRO A 93 14.89 10.38 15.20
C PRO A 93 15.17 9.11 16.02
N GLY A 94 16.35 9.07 16.62
CA GLY A 94 16.89 7.94 17.39
C GLY A 94 16.05 7.53 18.59
#